data_AF-A0A1S9UD94-F1
#
_entry.id   AF-A0A1S9UD94-F1
#
_cell.length_a   1.000
_cell.length_b   1.000
_cell.length_c   1.000
_cell.angle_alpha   90.00
_cell.angle_beta   90.00
_cell.angle_gamma   90.00
#
_symmetry.space_group_name_H-M   'P 1'
#
loop_
_entity.id
_entity.type
_entity.pdbx_description
1 polymer ?
#
loop_
_entity_poly.entity_id
_entity_poly.type
_entity_poly.pdbx_seq_one_letter_code
_entity_poly.pdbx_strand_id
1 'polypeptide(L)'
;MMNSIKNLLAGNTKVKTLETAQKEVDKLQAQENELQGQLGEAQSEHSRVSHALEIMEASLIINPDSKEAKTNKALGEKKLEELAKQISSTQDELSKVADKKQKAIQEIHRSRGEIARKHNVKIERDKYVAWGFNRAFGIEENVFQLHTVQPRSMDLGVEYGLGAISTLDPDSEDWKFLVNMGQQDSAEGETQAMVIRKELQEAIKAVFVKHDIELNEQSLSNIERI
;
A
#
# COMPACT_ATOMS: atom_id res chain seq x y z
N MET A 1 13.52 -1.26 -6.69
CA MET A 1 13.59 -0.06 -5.81
C MET A 1 12.35 0.78 -6.06
N MET A 2 11.64 1.22 -5.03
CA MET A 2 10.56 2.21 -5.20
C MET A 2 11.20 3.54 -5.56
N ASN A 3 10.88 4.09 -6.74
CA ASN A 3 11.32 5.42 -7.11
C ASN A 3 10.38 6.42 -6.42
N SER A 4 10.63 6.85 -5.18
CA SER A 4 9.86 7.88 -4.44
C SER A 4 8.35 7.63 -4.19
N ILE A 5 7.83 8.15 -3.08
CA ILE A 5 6.38 8.16 -2.80
C ILE A 5 5.60 8.99 -3.83
N LYS A 6 6.24 9.99 -4.41
CA LYS A 6 5.64 10.83 -5.44
C LYS A 6 5.21 10.00 -6.65
N ASN A 7 6.00 9.02 -7.06
CA ASN A 7 5.62 8.14 -8.18
C ASN A 7 4.60 7.09 -7.78
N LEU A 8 4.57 6.68 -6.50
CA LEU A 8 3.50 5.82 -5.97
C LEU A 8 2.12 6.46 -6.14
N LEU A 9 2.07 7.79 -6.00
CA LEU A 9 0.84 8.58 -6.00
C LEU A 9 0.53 9.24 -7.35
N ALA A 10 1.47 9.27 -8.29
CA ALA A 10 1.30 9.87 -9.62
C ALA A 10 0.35 9.09 -10.57
N GLY A 11 -0.21 7.95 -10.13
CA GLY A 11 -1.14 7.13 -10.90
C GLY A 11 -2.63 7.44 -10.67
N ASN A 12 -3.48 6.52 -11.15
CA ASN A 12 -4.95 6.58 -11.07
C ASN A 12 -5.44 7.10 -9.70
N THR A 13 -6.35 8.08 -9.69
CA THR A 13 -6.79 8.78 -8.46
C THR A 13 -7.65 7.92 -7.54
N LYS A 14 -8.16 6.79 -8.04
CA LYS A 14 -9.01 5.88 -7.28
C LYS A 14 -8.18 4.73 -6.71
N VAL A 15 -7.96 4.79 -5.40
CA VAL A 15 -7.23 3.77 -4.63
C VAL A 15 -8.14 2.56 -4.38
N LYS A 16 -7.61 1.34 -4.57
CA LYS A 16 -8.33 0.11 -4.26
C LYS A 16 -8.53 -0.04 -2.75
N THR A 17 -9.51 -0.85 -2.35
CA THR A 17 -9.57 -1.28 -0.95
C THR A 17 -8.38 -2.17 -0.63
N LEU A 18 -7.93 -2.14 0.64
CA LEU A 18 -6.81 -2.99 1.09
C LEU A 18 -7.06 -4.47 0.79
N GLU A 19 -8.30 -4.93 0.99
CA GLU A 19 -8.70 -6.31 0.68
C GLU A 19 -8.55 -6.65 -0.81
N THR A 20 -8.95 -5.74 -1.69
CA THR A 20 -8.85 -5.96 -3.15
C THR A 20 -7.38 -5.97 -3.59
N ALA A 21 -6.56 -5.07 -3.04
CA ALA A 21 -5.13 -5.03 -3.33
C ALA A 21 -4.41 -6.29 -2.83
N GLN A 22 -4.74 -6.78 -1.63
CA GLN A 22 -4.18 -8.01 -1.08
C GLN A 22 -4.55 -9.24 -1.92
N LYS A 23 -5.84 -9.37 -2.31
CA LYS A 23 -6.30 -10.46 -3.19
C LYS A 23 -5.54 -10.52 -4.52
N GLU A 24 -5.16 -9.36 -5.07
CA GLU A 24 -4.36 -9.30 -6.29
C GLU A 24 -2.92 -9.77 -6.08
N VAL A 25 -2.29 -9.39 -4.96
CA VAL A 25 -0.96 -9.91 -4.58
C VAL A 25 -1.00 -11.42 -4.37
N ASP A 26 -2.01 -11.94 -3.66
CA ASP A 26 -2.15 -13.37 -3.40
C ASP A 26 -2.31 -14.16 -4.70
N LYS A 27 -3.10 -13.64 -5.64
CA LYS A 27 -3.27 -14.22 -6.98
C LYS A 27 -1.95 -14.24 -7.76
N LEU A 28 -1.20 -13.14 -7.74
CA LEU A 28 0.10 -13.05 -8.42
C LEU A 28 1.15 -13.94 -7.77
N GLN A 29 1.13 -14.11 -6.44
CA GLN A 29 1.99 -15.04 -5.72
C GLN A 29 1.69 -16.49 -6.11
N ALA A 30 0.41 -16.86 -6.23
CA ALA A 30 0.03 -18.20 -6.68
C ALA A 30 0.54 -18.46 -8.10
N GLN A 31 0.37 -17.49 -9.01
CA GLN A 31 0.88 -17.58 -10.38
C GLN A 31 2.41 -17.68 -10.44
N GLU A 32 3.12 -16.91 -9.62
CA GLU A 32 4.58 -16.98 -9.52
C GLU A 32 5.06 -18.35 -9.06
N ASN A 33 4.42 -18.93 -8.03
CA ASN A 33 4.76 -20.25 -7.52
C ASN A 33 4.54 -21.34 -8.58
N GLU A 34 3.45 -21.27 -9.34
CA GLU A 34 3.17 -22.20 -10.43
C GLU A 34 4.25 -22.14 -11.53
N LEU A 35 4.61 -20.94 -11.97
CA LEU A 35 5.66 -20.73 -12.97
C LEU A 35 7.04 -21.17 -12.46
N GLN A 36 7.36 -20.96 -11.19
CA GLN A 36 8.59 -21.48 -10.57
C GLN A 36 8.62 -23.02 -10.58
N GLY A 37 7.47 -23.67 -10.33
CA GLY A 37 7.33 -25.11 -10.45
C GLY A 37 7.61 -25.61 -11.87
N GLN A 38 6.97 -24.98 -12.87
CA GLN A 38 7.18 -25.31 -14.29
C GLN A 38 8.63 -25.10 -14.72
N LEU A 39 9.27 -24.02 -14.26
CA LEU A 39 10.68 -23.74 -14.55
C LEU A 39 11.59 -24.82 -13.95
N GLY A 40 11.35 -25.20 -12.69
CA GLY A 40 12.12 -26.25 -12.01
C GLY A 40 11.99 -27.61 -12.68
N GLU A 41 10.78 -27.97 -13.12
CA GLU A 41 10.54 -29.21 -13.87
C GLU A 41 11.27 -29.19 -15.22
N ALA A 42 11.14 -28.13 -16.00
CA ALA A 42 11.80 -28.00 -17.30
C ALA A 42 13.34 -28.02 -17.18
N GLN A 43 13.92 -27.37 -16.16
CA GLN A 43 15.36 -27.40 -15.89
C GLN A 43 15.84 -28.80 -15.49
N SER A 44 15.07 -29.51 -14.65
CA SER A 44 15.36 -30.88 -14.25
C SER A 44 15.31 -31.84 -15.44
N GLU A 45 14.27 -31.74 -16.28
CA GLU A 45 14.18 -32.52 -17.53
C GLU A 45 15.34 -32.19 -18.47
N HIS A 46 15.69 -30.91 -18.64
CA HIS A 46 16.78 -30.48 -19.50
C HIS A 46 18.11 -31.10 -19.07
N SER A 47 18.40 -31.09 -17.76
CA SER A 47 19.61 -31.73 -17.22
C SER A 47 19.62 -33.26 -17.45
N ARG A 48 18.49 -33.94 -17.25
CA ARG A 48 18.39 -35.39 -17.48
C ARG A 48 18.58 -35.76 -18.95
N VAL A 49 17.98 -35.02 -19.87
CA VAL A 49 18.13 -35.24 -21.31
C VAL A 49 19.56 -34.95 -21.76
N SER A 50 20.18 -33.88 -21.25
CA SER A 50 21.58 -33.56 -21.53
C SER A 50 22.51 -34.69 -21.10
N HIS A 51 22.31 -35.24 -19.91
CA HIS A 51 23.11 -36.36 -19.43
C HIS A 51 22.87 -37.65 -20.24
N ALA A 52 21.62 -37.90 -20.65
CA ALA A 52 21.32 -39.03 -21.53
C ALA A 52 22.04 -38.90 -22.89
N LEU A 53 22.15 -37.70 -23.43
CA LEU A 53 22.88 -37.44 -24.67
C LEU A 53 24.39 -37.69 -24.52
N GLU A 54 25.01 -37.28 -23.42
CA GLU A 54 26.42 -37.58 -23.12
C GLU A 54 26.70 -39.09 -23.14
N ILE A 55 25.79 -39.89 -22.56
CA ILE A 55 25.88 -41.36 -22.57
C ILE A 55 25.73 -41.91 -23.99
N MET A 56 24.83 -41.35 -24.79
CA MET A 56 24.65 -41.75 -26.19
C MET A 56 25.86 -41.40 -27.06
N GLU A 57 26.49 -40.26 -26.81
CA GLU A 57 27.74 -39.87 -27.46
C GLU A 57 28.87 -40.83 -27.12
N ALA A 58 29.04 -41.18 -25.84
CA ALA A 58 30.00 -42.21 -25.43
C ALA A 58 29.72 -43.56 -26.11
N SER A 59 28.44 -43.94 -26.26
CA SER A 59 28.04 -45.17 -26.94
C SER A 59 28.37 -45.17 -28.43
N LEU A 60 28.23 -44.01 -29.10
CA LEU A 60 28.60 -43.83 -30.51
C LEU A 60 30.11 -43.81 -30.73
N ILE A 61 30.91 -43.41 -29.72
CA ILE A 61 32.38 -43.55 -29.78
C ILE A 61 32.77 -45.04 -29.77
N ILE A 62 32.10 -45.86 -28.96
CA ILE A 62 32.36 -47.30 -28.86
C ILE A 62 31.84 -48.06 -30.10
N ASN A 63 30.64 -47.72 -30.57
CA ASN A 63 30.03 -48.31 -31.76
C ASN A 63 29.47 -47.22 -32.71
N PRO A 64 30.30 -46.73 -33.65
CA PRO A 64 29.95 -45.63 -34.55
C PRO A 64 28.76 -45.89 -35.47
N ASP A 65 28.42 -47.15 -35.72
CA ASP A 65 27.37 -47.53 -36.68
C ASP A 65 26.04 -47.90 -36.02
N SER A 66 25.92 -47.71 -34.70
CA SER A 66 24.66 -47.92 -33.98
C SER A 66 23.56 -46.97 -34.48
N LYS A 67 22.61 -47.51 -35.24
CA LYS A 67 21.43 -46.76 -35.74
C LYS A 67 20.55 -46.25 -34.60
N GLU A 68 20.38 -47.06 -33.56
CA GLU A 68 19.55 -46.73 -32.40
C GLU A 68 20.13 -45.53 -31.64
N ALA A 69 21.44 -45.52 -31.40
CA ALA A 69 22.10 -44.41 -30.71
C ALA A 69 22.07 -43.11 -31.53
N LYS A 70 22.24 -43.18 -32.86
CA LYS A 70 22.08 -42.00 -33.75
C LYS A 70 20.66 -41.43 -33.71
N THR A 71 19.66 -42.31 -33.72
CA THR A 71 18.24 -41.91 -33.70
C THR A 71 17.87 -41.27 -32.36
N ASN A 72 18.25 -41.89 -31.25
CA ASN A 72 17.97 -41.37 -29.91
C ASN A 72 18.71 -40.06 -29.63
N LYS A 73 19.94 -39.90 -30.16
CA LYS A 73 20.67 -38.64 -30.08
C LYS A 73 19.89 -37.50 -30.74
N ALA A 74 19.43 -37.68 -31.98
CA ALA A 74 18.66 -36.66 -32.69
C ALA A 74 17.34 -36.30 -31.96
N LEU A 75 16.67 -37.29 -31.36
CA LEU A 75 15.46 -37.04 -30.56
C LEU A 75 15.76 -36.27 -29.27
N GLY A 76 16.85 -36.61 -28.58
CA GLY A 76 17.28 -35.90 -27.37
C GLY A 76 17.70 -34.46 -27.65
N GLU A 77 18.42 -34.20 -28.75
CA GLU A 77 18.79 -32.84 -29.18
C GLU A 77 17.55 -31.98 -29.44
N LYS A 78 16.55 -32.54 -30.14
CA LYS A 78 15.28 -31.86 -30.37
C LYS A 78 14.55 -31.55 -29.06
N LYS A 79 14.50 -32.51 -28.12
CA LYS A 79 13.87 -32.32 -26.81
C LYS A 79 14.62 -31.29 -25.97
N LEU A 80 15.95 -31.20 -26.04
CA LEU A 80 16.72 -30.12 -25.41
C LEU A 80 16.35 -28.75 -25.97
N GLU A 81 16.21 -28.61 -27.28
CA GLU A 81 15.81 -27.35 -27.91
C GLU A 81 14.39 -26.92 -27.47
N GLU A 82 13.46 -27.87 -27.40
CA GLU A 82 12.10 -27.63 -26.89
C GLU A 82 12.11 -27.18 -25.42
N LEU A 83 12.87 -27.86 -24.56
CA LEU A 83 13.01 -27.52 -23.16
C LEU A 83 13.70 -26.15 -22.97
N ALA A 84 14.71 -25.83 -23.77
CA ALA A 84 15.38 -24.53 -23.73
C ALA A 84 14.41 -23.38 -24.08
N LYS A 85 13.55 -23.56 -25.09
CA LYS A 85 12.49 -22.60 -25.43
C LYS A 85 11.49 -22.44 -24.30
N GLN A 86 11.06 -23.55 -23.68
CA GLN A 86 10.15 -23.52 -22.54
C GLN A 86 10.77 -22.77 -21.36
N ILE A 87 12.01 -23.08 -20.98
CA ILE A 87 12.74 -22.40 -19.90
C ILE A 87 12.78 -20.88 -20.15
N SER A 88 13.17 -20.46 -21.35
CA SER A 88 13.23 -19.04 -21.70
C SER A 88 11.85 -18.36 -21.61
N SER A 89 10.80 -19.01 -22.13
CA SER A 89 9.44 -18.46 -22.09
C SER A 89 8.92 -18.33 -20.66
N THR A 90 9.14 -19.35 -19.81
CA THR A 90 8.73 -19.31 -18.40
C THR A 90 9.50 -18.25 -17.62
N GLN A 91 10.79 -18.04 -17.91
CA GLN A 91 11.57 -16.95 -17.29
C GLN A 91 11.03 -15.57 -17.67
N ASP A 92 10.66 -15.34 -18.93
CA ASP A 92 10.05 -14.09 -19.37
C ASP A 92 8.69 -13.83 -18.68
N GLU A 93 7.88 -14.87 -18.52
CA GLU A 93 6.61 -14.77 -17.80
C GLU A 93 6.81 -14.50 -16.31
N LEU A 94 7.78 -15.14 -15.66
CA LEU A 94 8.16 -14.87 -14.28
C LEU A 94 8.55 -13.40 -14.08
N SER A 95 9.35 -12.84 -14.98
CA SER A 95 9.71 -11.42 -14.93
C SER A 95 8.49 -10.51 -15.01
N LYS A 96 7.55 -10.80 -15.93
CA LYS A 96 6.29 -10.03 -16.06
C LYS A 96 5.40 -10.15 -14.81
N VAL A 97 5.33 -11.33 -14.20
CA VAL A 97 4.56 -11.56 -12.97
C VAL A 97 5.19 -10.83 -11.79
N ALA A 98 6.52 -10.87 -11.66
CA ALA A 98 7.26 -10.14 -10.63
C ALA A 98 7.02 -8.62 -10.72
N ASP A 99 7.06 -8.06 -11.93
CA ASP A 99 6.76 -6.63 -12.15
C ASP A 99 5.32 -6.26 -11.75
N LYS A 100 4.35 -7.11 -12.12
CA LYS A 100 2.94 -6.92 -11.73
C LYS A 100 2.77 -7.01 -10.21
N LYS A 101 3.44 -7.97 -9.58
CA LYS A 101 3.40 -8.18 -8.13
C LYS A 101 3.99 -7.00 -7.38
N GLN A 102 5.11 -6.45 -7.84
CA GLN A 102 5.68 -5.23 -7.25
C GLN A 102 4.70 -4.05 -7.32
N LYS A 103 4.02 -3.87 -8.45
CA LYS A 103 2.97 -2.83 -8.60
C LYS A 103 1.77 -3.08 -7.69
N ALA A 104 1.36 -4.34 -7.51
CA ALA A 104 0.27 -4.70 -6.60
C ALA A 104 0.64 -4.46 -5.13
N ILE A 105 1.90 -4.73 -4.74
CA ILE A 105 2.42 -4.41 -3.39
C ILE A 105 2.45 -2.89 -3.16
N GLN A 106 2.87 -2.12 -4.15
CA GLN A 106 2.79 -0.66 -4.11
C GLN A 106 1.35 -0.19 -3.87
N GLU A 107 0.36 -0.78 -4.54
CA GLU A 107 -1.05 -0.47 -4.32
C GLU A 107 -1.50 -0.78 -2.88
N ILE A 108 -1.01 -1.85 -2.24
CA ILE A 108 -1.29 -2.14 -0.82
C ILE A 108 -0.82 -0.96 0.06
N HIS A 109 0.41 -0.50 -0.13
CA HIS A 109 0.96 0.63 0.61
C HIS A 109 0.17 1.91 0.36
N ARG A 110 -0.26 2.14 -0.88
CA ARG A 110 -1.15 3.25 -1.22
C ARG A 110 -2.49 3.17 -0.47
N SER A 111 -3.13 2.01 -0.47
CA SER A 111 -4.38 1.77 0.27
C SER A 111 -4.23 1.99 1.78
N ARG A 112 -3.13 1.52 2.37
CA ARG A 112 -2.82 1.73 3.79
C ARG A 112 -2.61 3.21 4.10
N GLY A 113 -1.83 3.90 3.28
CA GLY A 113 -1.62 5.34 3.40
C GLY A 113 -2.93 6.13 3.38
N GLU A 114 -3.85 5.85 2.44
CA GLU A 114 -5.15 6.54 2.41
C GLU A 114 -6.03 6.27 3.65
N ILE A 115 -5.97 5.05 4.21
CA ILE A 115 -6.65 4.74 5.48
C ILE A 115 -6.05 5.56 6.61
N ALA A 116 -4.71 5.63 6.66
CA ALA A 116 -3.97 6.39 7.67
C ALA A 116 -4.29 7.88 7.61
N ARG A 117 -4.35 8.46 6.40
CA ARG A 117 -4.74 9.86 6.20
C ARG A 117 -6.14 10.14 6.73
N LYS A 118 -7.14 9.34 6.37
CA LYS A 118 -8.52 9.50 6.88
C LYS A 118 -8.59 9.38 8.41
N HIS A 119 -7.80 8.48 8.98
CA HIS A 119 -7.68 8.33 10.43
C HIS A 119 -7.05 9.57 11.09
N ASN A 120 -5.98 10.10 10.52
CA ASN A 120 -5.30 11.31 11.01
C ASN A 120 -6.19 12.56 10.90
N VAL A 121 -6.89 12.73 9.77
CA VAL A 121 -7.90 13.79 9.57
C VAL A 121 -8.97 13.71 10.66
N LYS A 122 -9.48 12.50 10.95
CA LYS A 122 -10.48 12.28 12.00
C LYS A 122 -9.95 12.66 13.39
N ILE A 123 -8.71 12.31 13.73
CA ILE A 123 -8.10 12.67 15.01
C ILE A 123 -8.05 14.19 15.17
N GLU A 124 -7.51 14.90 14.17
CA GLU A 124 -7.40 16.35 14.24
C GLU A 124 -8.79 16.99 14.29
N ARG A 125 -9.73 16.53 13.46
CA ARG A 125 -11.13 16.98 13.52
C ARG A 125 -11.72 16.85 14.92
N ASP A 126 -11.68 15.65 15.50
CA ASP A 126 -12.28 15.36 16.79
C ASP A 126 -11.64 16.24 17.89
N LYS A 127 -10.31 16.39 17.86
CA LYS A 127 -9.54 17.28 18.76
C LYS A 127 -9.97 18.74 18.63
N TYR A 128 -10.07 19.27 17.41
CA TYR A 128 -10.45 20.66 17.17
C TYR A 128 -11.91 20.96 17.55
N VAL A 129 -12.81 19.99 17.39
CA VAL A 129 -14.21 20.11 17.87
C VAL A 129 -14.24 20.26 19.40
N ALA A 130 -13.57 19.37 20.14
CA ALA A 130 -13.54 19.46 21.60
C ALA A 130 -12.84 20.72 22.10
N TRP A 131 -11.73 21.11 21.46
CA TRP A 131 -11.02 22.35 21.78
C TRP A 131 -11.92 23.59 21.59
N GLY A 132 -12.64 23.68 20.47
CA GLY A 132 -13.55 24.79 20.19
C GLY A 132 -14.65 24.93 21.23
N PHE A 133 -15.28 23.81 21.62
CA PHE A 133 -16.24 23.77 22.71
C PHE A 133 -15.62 24.24 24.04
N ASN A 134 -14.49 23.66 24.44
CA ASN A 134 -13.84 24.01 25.71
C ASN A 134 -13.49 25.51 25.76
N ARG A 135 -13.02 26.07 24.65
CA ARG A 135 -12.69 27.49 24.50
C ARG A 135 -13.88 28.41 24.64
N ALA A 136 -15.02 28.06 24.07
CA ALA A 136 -16.22 28.87 24.19
C ALA A 136 -16.73 28.97 25.63
N PHE A 137 -16.56 27.91 26.43
CA PHE A 137 -16.97 27.89 27.83
C PHE A 137 -15.84 28.28 28.80
N GLY A 138 -14.64 28.58 28.32
CA GLY A 138 -13.49 28.93 29.16
C GLY A 138 -13.06 27.80 30.10
N ILE A 139 -13.21 26.56 29.65
CA ILE A 139 -12.93 25.35 30.45
C ILE A 139 -11.70 24.59 29.97
N GLU A 140 -10.81 25.20 29.17
CA GLU A 140 -9.62 24.49 28.63
C GLU A 140 -8.67 23.95 29.71
N GLU A 141 -8.55 24.65 30.84
CA GLU A 141 -7.71 24.24 31.98
C GLU A 141 -8.51 23.56 33.10
N ASN A 142 -9.79 23.26 32.85
CA ASN A 142 -10.69 22.71 33.85
C ASN A 142 -10.66 21.16 33.84
N VAL A 143 -10.89 20.56 35.01
CA VAL A 143 -11.09 19.11 35.15
C VAL A 143 -12.35 18.59 34.42
N PHE A 144 -13.28 19.49 34.10
CA PHE A 144 -14.51 19.18 33.35
C PHE A 144 -14.40 19.43 31.84
N GLN A 145 -13.18 19.64 31.32
CA GLN A 145 -13.00 19.81 29.88
C GLN A 145 -13.45 18.56 29.11
N LEU A 146 -13.94 18.77 27.89
CA LEU A 146 -14.26 17.67 26.99
C LEU A 146 -12.96 17.07 26.45
N HIS A 147 -12.83 15.75 26.58
CA HIS A 147 -11.76 14.98 25.97
C HIS A 147 -12.33 14.08 24.89
N THR A 148 -11.66 14.04 23.74
CA THR A 148 -11.92 13.02 22.74
C THR A 148 -11.10 11.78 23.04
N VAL A 149 -11.57 10.62 22.56
CA VAL A 149 -10.69 9.46 22.47
C VAL A 149 -9.56 9.85 21.51
N GLN A 150 -8.33 9.88 22.00
CA GLN A 150 -7.15 10.24 21.22
C GLN A 150 -6.41 8.98 20.79
N PRO A 151 -6.83 8.29 19.71
CA PRO A 151 -5.96 7.30 19.12
C PRO A 151 -4.71 8.00 18.62
N ARG A 152 -3.57 7.31 18.68
CA ARG A 152 -2.32 7.82 18.11
C ARG A 152 -2.51 8.02 16.60
N SER A 153 -1.93 9.10 16.07
CA SER A 153 -1.80 9.30 14.63
C SER A 153 -0.98 8.16 14.03
N MET A 154 -1.32 7.78 12.81
CA MET A 154 -0.59 6.79 12.03
C MET A 154 0.58 7.47 11.32
N ASP A 155 1.75 6.84 11.37
CA ASP A 155 2.96 7.31 10.68
C ASP A 155 2.82 7.06 9.17
N LEU A 156 2.66 8.13 8.40
CA LEU A 156 2.46 8.05 6.96
C LEU A 156 3.64 7.37 6.25
N GLY A 157 4.88 7.50 6.75
CA GLY A 157 6.03 6.83 6.16
C GLY A 157 5.92 5.30 6.28
N VAL A 158 5.48 4.81 7.45
CA VAL A 158 5.24 3.38 7.66
C VAL A 158 4.13 2.88 6.75
N GLU A 159 3.02 3.62 6.69
CA GLU A 159 1.83 3.18 5.98
C GLU A 159 2.02 3.18 4.46
N TYR A 160 2.79 4.14 3.91
CA TYR A 160 3.19 4.15 2.50
C TYR A 160 4.41 3.26 2.19
N GLY A 161 4.93 2.49 3.16
CA GLY A 161 5.98 1.49 2.92
C GLY A 161 7.40 2.06 2.78
N LEU A 162 7.64 3.28 3.24
CA LEU A 162 8.95 3.93 3.26
C LEU A 162 9.71 3.75 4.59
N GLY A 163 9.03 3.28 5.63
CA GLY A 163 9.56 3.23 7.00
C GLY A 163 9.17 4.46 7.82
N ALA A 164 9.49 4.47 9.11
CA ALA A 164 9.06 5.53 10.00
C ALA A 164 9.57 6.91 9.52
N ILE A 165 8.71 7.92 9.54
CA ILE A 165 9.06 9.26 9.04
C ILE A 165 10.26 9.86 9.77
N SER A 166 10.44 9.49 11.05
CA SER A 166 11.57 9.90 11.89
C SER A 166 12.92 9.30 11.48
N THR A 167 12.89 8.26 10.65
CA THR A 167 14.09 7.56 10.15
C THR A 167 14.48 7.99 8.74
N LEU A 168 13.60 8.73 8.05
CA LEU A 168 13.86 9.28 6.73
C LEU A 168 14.76 10.52 6.83
N ASP A 169 15.61 10.72 5.82
CA ASP A 169 16.41 11.93 5.68
C ASP A 169 15.48 13.16 5.57
N PRO A 170 15.55 14.14 6.49
CA PRO A 170 14.71 15.35 6.47
C PRO A 170 14.85 16.17 5.19
N ASP A 171 15.98 16.07 4.49
CA ASP A 171 16.19 16.78 3.24
C ASP A 171 15.68 16.03 2.00
N SER A 172 15.28 14.76 2.15
CA SER A 172 14.74 13.94 1.06
C SER A 172 13.39 14.44 0.54
N GLU A 173 13.12 14.20 -0.75
CA GLU A 173 11.82 14.50 -1.36
C GLU A 173 10.69 13.71 -0.69
N ASP A 174 10.95 12.46 -0.30
CA ASP A 174 9.96 11.58 0.33
C ASP A 174 9.57 12.11 1.72
N TRP A 175 10.54 12.54 2.54
CA TRP A 175 10.24 13.16 3.84
C TRP A 175 9.43 14.44 3.67
N LYS A 176 9.88 15.35 2.79
CA LYS A 176 9.20 16.63 2.53
C LYS A 176 7.76 16.41 2.05
N PHE A 177 7.56 15.42 1.18
CA PHE A 177 6.25 15.07 0.67
C PHE A 177 5.33 14.52 1.77
N LEU A 178 5.82 13.59 2.60
CA LEU A 178 5.05 13.02 3.71
C LEU A 178 4.69 14.06 4.78
N VAL A 179 5.60 14.97 5.11
CA VAL A 179 5.34 16.05 6.07
C VAL A 179 4.28 17.01 5.53
N ASN A 180 4.39 17.41 4.27
CA ASN A 180 3.37 18.25 3.63
C ASN A 180 2.01 17.55 3.61
N MET A 181 1.97 16.25 3.35
CA MET A 181 0.74 15.46 3.42
C MET A 181 0.14 15.44 4.84
N GLY A 182 0.97 15.26 5.86
CA GLY A 182 0.52 15.36 7.25
C GLY A 182 -0.06 16.74 7.59
N GLN A 183 0.54 17.82 7.09
CA GLN A 183 0.01 19.18 7.23
C GLN A 183 -1.33 19.36 6.53
N GLN A 184 -1.50 18.77 5.34
CA GLN A 184 -2.77 18.77 4.62
C GLN A 184 -3.85 18.02 5.41
N ASP A 185 -3.52 16.85 5.98
CA ASP A 185 -4.45 16.09 6.81
C ASP A 185 -4.89 16.89 8.04
N SER A 186 -3.97 17.62 8.68
CA SER A 186 -4.32 18.52 9.80
C SER A 186 -5.24 19.66 9.37
N ALA A 187 -4.95 20.32 8.24
CA ALA A 187 -5.77 21.42 7.73
C ALA A 187 -7.17 20.95 7.30
N GLU A 188 -7.27 19.75 6.71
CA GLU A 188 -8.55 19.14 6.38
C GLU A 188 -9.34 18.79 7.65
N GLY A 189 -8.68 18.22 8.65
CA GLY A 189 -9.30 17.93 9.95
C GLY A 189 -9.87 19.18 10.61
N GLU A 190 -9.12 20.28 10.61
CA GLU A 190 -9.57 21.57 11.12
C GLU A 190 -10.77 22.11 10.33
N THR A 191 -10.74 22.01 8.99
CA THR A 191 -11.85 22.44 8.13
C THR A 191 -13.13 21.65 8.42
N GLN A 192 -13.02 20.32 8.57
CA GLN A 192 -14.15 19.47 8.97
C GLN A 192 -14.65 19.82 10.37
N ALA A 193 -13.74 20.15 11.30
CA ALA A 193 -14.12 20.57 12.64
C ALA A 193 -14.92 21.88 12.63
N MET A 194 -14.56 22.86 11.79
CA MET A 194 -15.31 24.12 11.67
C MET A 194 -16.77 23.90 11.28
N VAL A 195 -17.05 22.95 10.40
CA VAL A 195 -18.43 22.60 10.02
C VAL A 195 -19.21 22.07 11.23
N ILE A 196 -18.63 21.11 11.96
CA ILE A 196 -19.25 20.53 13.15
C ILE A 196 -19.43 21.57 14.27
N ARG A 197 -18.43 22.43 14.46
CA ARG A 197 -18.45 23.51 15.45
C ARG A 197 -19.60 24.49 15.18
N LYS A 198 -19.83 24.83 13.90
CA LYS A 198 -20.98 25.64 13.51
C LYS A 198 -22.31 24.96 13.83
N GLU A 199 -22.44 23.67 13.58
CA GLU A 199 -23.64 22.90 13.96
C GLU A 199 -23.85 22.90 15.49
N LEU A 200 -22.77 22.74 16.27
CA LEU A 200 -22.82 22.82 17.73
C LEU A 200 -23.25 24.20 18.22
N GLN A 201 -22.70 25.27 17.63
CA GLN A 201 -23.08 26.64 17.92
C GLN A 201 -24.58 26.86 17.72
N GLU A 202 -25.10 26.45 16.56
CA GLU A 202 -26.52 26.59 16.21
C GLU A 202 -27.41 25.77 17.16
N ALA A 203 -27.00 24.54 17.48
CA ALA A 203 -27.73 23.67 18.41
C ALA A 203 -27.81 24.27 19.83
N ILE A 204 -26.70 24.81 20.35
CA ILE A 204 -26.67 25.44 21.68
C ILE A 204 -27.60 26.66 21.69
N LYS A 205 -27.47 27.56 20.71
CA LYS A 205 -28.33 28.76 20.60
C LYS A 205 -29.81 28.38 20.51
N ALA A 206 -30.15 27.36 19.73
CA ALA A 206 -31.53 26.91 19.54
C ALA A 206 -32.19 26.44 20.84
N VAL A 207 -31.45 25.80 21.76
CA VAL A 207 -31.99 25.37 23.06
C VAL A 207 -32.40 26.56 23.92
N PHE A 208 -31.55 27.60 24.02
CA PHE A 208 -31.88 28.78 24.81
C PHE A 208 -33.10 29.53 24.24
N VAL A 209 -33.16 29.69 22.90
CA VAL A 209 -34.30 30.30 22.22
C VAL A 209 -35.59 29.53 22.48
N LYS A 210 -35.56 28.19 22.38
CA LYS A 210 -36.73 27.33 22.61
C LYS A 210 -37.35 27.50 24.01
N HIS A 211 -36.52 27.85 24.99
CA HIS A 211 -36.92 27.98 26.39
C HIS A 211 -37.06 29.43 26.87
N ASP A 212 -37.04 30.40 25.94
CA ASP A 212 -37.18 31.83 26.23
C ASP A 212 -36.11 32.34 27.23
N ILE A 213 -34.88 31.82 27.10
CA ILE A 213 -33.74 32.23 27.92
C ILE A 213 -32.86 33.17 27.09
N GLU A 214 -32.80 34.43 27.51
CA GLU A 214 -31.99 35.44 26.86
C GLU A 214 -30.51 35.33 27.29
N LEU A 215 -29.62 35.18 26.30
CA LEU A 215 -28.18 35.19 26.50
C LEU A 215 -27.64 36.62 26.34
N ASN A 216 -26.73 37.03 27.24
CA ASN A 216 -26.03 38.30 27.09
C ASN A 216 -25.03 38.27 25.91
N GLU A 217 -24.56 39.46 25.50
CA GLU A 217 -23.63 39.63 24.37
C GLU A 217 -22.33 38.84 24.54
N GLN A 218 -21.80 38.75 25.77
CA GLN A 218 -20.57 38.01 26.04
C GLN A 218 -20.75 36.50 25.81
N SER A 219 -21.87 35.93 26.28
CA SER A 219 -22.22 34.52 26.06
C SER A 219 -22.45 34.21 24.59
N LEU A 220 -23.10 35.12 23.86
CA LEU A 220 -23.29 34.99 22.40
C LEU A 220 -21.94 35.03 21.66
N SER A 221 -21.06 35.97 22.01
CA SER A 221 -19.71 36.08 21.42
C SER A 221 -18.85 34.87 21.75
N ASN A 222 -18.99 34.30 22.93
CA ASN A 222 -18.30 33.08 23.33
C ASN A 222 -18.78 31.86 22.51
N ILE A 223 -20.09 31.70 22.36
CA ILE A 223 -20.68 30.60 21.57
C ILE A 223 -20.31 30.73 20.08
N GLU A 224 -20.16 31.94 19.55
CA GLU A 224 -19.68 32.19 18.17
C GLU A 224 -18.21 31.85 17.93
N ARG A 225 -17.44 31.63 19.00
CA ARG A 225 -16.05 31.19 18.94
C ARG A 225 -15.91 29.67 19.05
N ILE A 226 -17.03 28.94 19.26
CA ILE A 226 -17.05 27.47 19.28
C ILE A 226 -16.41 26.92 18.04
#